data_AF-A0A0F9M742-F1
#
_entry.id   AF-A0A0F9M742-F1
#
_cell.length_a   1.000
_cell.length_b   1.000
_cell.length_c   1.000
_cell.angle_alpha   90.00
_cell.angle_beta   90.00
_cell.angle_gamma   90.00
#
_symmetry.space_group_name_H-M   'P 1'
#
loop_
_entity.id
_entity.type
_entity.pdbx_description
1 polymer ?
#
loop_
_entity_poly.entity_id
_entity_poly.type
_entity_poly.pdbx_seq_one_letter_code
_entity_poly.pdbx_strand_id
1 'polypeptide(L)'
;MPWKTEDVEHHKRGLTTKQKAKWVETANGALSACIGNGGDDASCAPRAIRIANSQFSEATGGFFQEIRDTRELQLILPIGKYHSPFYGEFEISKETCEDMAANWEAKVLGERSPYIDTDHDGGAAMGWIKELQAQEAGLYAGIEWTEPGRELLEKGLYKYFSAEIGDHMDIHTGLKIKNVLIAATLTNRPFMNTMPEAHLSDRNTPPHRERVKIVIVKG
;
A
#
# COMPACT_ATOMS: atom_id res chain seq x y z
N MET A 1 -23.05 -21.73 26.30
CA MET A 1 -23.69 -22.34 25.09
C MET A 1 -23.16 -21.63 23.84
N PRO A 2 -22.90 -22.34 22.73
CA PRO A 2 -22.39 -21.70 21.52
C PRO A 2 -23.43 -20.77 20.88
N TRP A 3 -23.00 -19.64 20.34
CA TRP A 3 -23.83 -18.66 19.64
C TRP A 3 -24.28 -19.17 18.28
N LYS A 4 -25.42 -18.68 17.81
CA LYS A 4 -25.96 -18.84 16.46
C LYS A 4 -26.04 -17.48 15.76
N THR A 5 -26.31 -17.49 14.46
CA THR A 5 -26.36 -16.27 13.64
C THR A 5 -27.44 -15.29 14.09
N GLU A 6 -28.49 -15.79 14.73
CA GLU A 6 -29.59 -15.03 15.32
C GLU A 6 -29.14 -14.20 16.53
N ASP A 7 -28.18 -14.71 17.31
CA ASP A 7 -27.69 -14.05 18.53
C ASP A 7 -26.77 -12.85 18.22
N VAL A 8 -26.21 -12.81 17.02
CA VAL A 8 -25.15 -11.86 16.63
C VAL A 8 -25.62 -10.40 16.71
N GLU A 9 -26.87 -10.12 16.34
CA GLU A 9 -27.39 -8.74 16.31
C GLU A 9 -27.43 -8.08 17.69
N HIS A 10 -27.54 -8.89 18.76
CA HIS A 10 -27.48 -8.41 20.14
C HIS A 10 -26.06 -8.04 20.59
N HIS A 11 -25.04 -8.59 19.93
CA HIS A 11 -23.63 -8.42 20.30
C HIS A 11 -22.84 -7.52 19.34
N LYS A 12 -23.21 -7.50 18.06
CA LYS A 12 -22.65 -6.62 17.03
C LYS A 12 -23.67 -6.38 15.91
N ARG A 13 -24.19 -5.15 15.86
CA ARG A 13 -25.19 -4.73 14.88
C ARG A 13 -24.57 -4.49 13.51
N GLY A 14 -25.41 -4.58 12.48
CA GLY A 14 -25.05 -4.18 11.11
C GLY A 14 -24.20 -5.19 10.33
N LEU A 15 -24.06 -6.42 10.83
CA LEU A 15 -23.36 -7.48 10.09
C LEU A 15 -24.28 -8.13 9.04
N THR A 16 -23.73 -8.39 7.85
CA THR A 16 -24.39 -9.21 6.82
C THR A 16 -24.54 -10.67 7.25
N THR A 17 -25.39 -11.47 6.61
CA THR A 17 -25.57 -12.89 6.92
C THR A 17 -24.27 -13.69 6.90
N LYS A 18 -23.38 -13.41 5.93
CA LYS A 18 -22.06 -14.06 5.83
C LYS A 18 -21.13 -13.63 6.97
N GLN A 19 -21.15 -12.35 7.35
CA GLN A 19 -20.39 -11.85 8.51
C GLN A 19 -20.94 -12.41 9.83
N LYS A 20 -22.25 -12.57 9.98
CA LYS A 20 -22.87 -13.23 11.14
C LYS A 20 -22.41 -14.68 11.26
N ALA A 21 -22.36 -15.42 10.16
CA ALA A 21 -21.83 -16.78 10.17
C ALA A 21 -20.35 -16.81 10.58
N LYS A 22 -19.54 -15.88 10.06
CA LYS A 22 -18.11 -15.79 10.42
C LYS A 22 -17.89 -15.38 11.88
N TRP A 23 -18.69 -14.45 12.37
CA TRP A 23 -18.68 -14.03 13.78
C TRP A 23 -18.99 -15.20 14.70
N VAL A 24 -20.00 -16.01 14.38
CA VAL A 24 -20.39 -17.21 15.12
C VAL A 24 -19.28 -18.25 15.16
N GLU A 25 -18.65 -18.50 14.01
CA GLU A 25 -17.50 -19.41 13.92
C GLU A 25 -16.36 -18.94 14.83
N THR A 26 -15.98 -17.67 14.73
CA THR A 26 -14.91 -17.07 15.55
C THR A 26 -15.24 -17.11 17.03
N ALA A 27 -16.47 -16.72 17.42
CA ALA A 27 -16.88 -16.68 18.82
C ALA A 27 -16.90 -18.09 19.43
N ASN A 28 -17.49 -19.07 18.74
CA ASN A 28 -17.57 -20.44 19.22
C ASN A 28 -16.20 -21.13 19.24
N GLY A 29 -15.35 -20.86 18.25
CA GLY A 29 -13.97 -21.35 18.23
C GLY A 29 -13.14 -20.79 19.38
N ALA A 30 -13.22 -19.48 19.64
CA ALA A 30 -12.53 -18.85 20.75
C ALA A 30 -13.04 -19.33 22.12
N LEU A 31 -14.35 -19.55 22.25
CA LEU A 31 -14.95 -20.12 23.45
C LEU A 31 -14.45 -21.54 23.68
N SER A 32 -14.51 -22.40 22.65
CA SER A 32 -14.05 -23.80 22.72
C SER A 32 -12.56 -23.89 23.07
N ALA A 33 -11.71 -23.07 22.44
CA ALA A 33 -10.28 -23.03 22.73
C ALA A 33 -9.99 -22.54 24.15
N CYS A 34 -10.74 -21.56 24.67
CA CYS A 34 -10.56 -21.07 26.03
C CYS A 34 -10.98 -22.12 27.07
N ILE A 35 -12.11 -22.81 26.84
CA ILE A 35 -12.57 -23.91 27.69
C ILE A 35 -11.60 -25.10 27.63
N GLY A 36 -11.08 -25.43 26.45
CA GLY A 36 -10.08 -26.48 26.26
C GLY A 36 -8.77 -26.21 26.99
N ASN A 37 -8.49 -24.94 27.32
CA ASN A 37 -7.34 -24.52 28.13
C ASN A 37 -7.68 -24.34 29.63
N GLY A 38 -8.80 -24.90 30.09
CA GLY A 38 -9.19 -24.92 31.51
C GLY A 38 -9.96 -23.71 32.00
N GLY A 39 -10.44 -22.84 31.09
CA GLY A 39 -11.37 -21.75 31.43
C GLY A 39 -12.82 -22.21 31.56
N ASP A 40 -13.68 -21.33 32.07
CA ASP A 40 -15.12 -21.55 32.21
C ASP A 40 -15.95 -20.60 31.33
N ASP A 41 -17.24 -20.87 31.15
CA ASP A 41 -18.12 -20.05 30.29
C ASP A 41 -18.13 -18.57 30.75
N ALA A 42 -18.07 -18.30 32.06
CA ALA A 42 -18.12 -16.94 32.61
C ALA A 42 -16.88 -16.11 32.26
N SER A 43 -15.69 -16.71 32.26
CA SER A 43 -14.44 -16.05 31.90
C SER A 43 -14.17 -16.09 30.39
N CYS A 44 -14.59 -17.14 29.71
CA CYS A 44 -14.31 -17.36 28.29
C CYS A 44 -15.33 -16.66 27.37
N ALA A 45 -16.61 -16.60 27.73
CA ALA A 45 -17.64 -16.05 26.84
C ALA A 45 -17.47 -14.54 26.56
N PRO A 46 -17.19 -13.67 27.55
CA PRO A 46 -16.92 -12.26 27.28
C PRO A 46 -15.67 -12.05 26.42
N ARG A 47 -14.66 -12.91 26.58
CA ARG A 47 -13.43 -12.89 25.76
C ARG A 47 -13.72 -13.31 24.32
N ALA A 48 -14.49 -14.38 24.13
CA ALA A 48 -14.90 -14.88 22.83
C ALA A 48 -15.72 -13.85 22.05
N ILE A 49 -16.70 -13.20 22.70
CA ILE A 49 -17.47 -12.09 22.12
C ILE A 49 -16.55 -10.93 21.73
N ARG A 50 -15.60 -10.55 22.59
CA ARG A 50 -14.65 -9.46 22.30
C ARG A 50 -13.76 -9.80 21.09
N ILE A 51 -13.28 -11.04 21.01
CA ILE A 51 -12.48 -11.52 19.88
C ILE A 51 -13.32 -11.47 18.60
N ALA A 52 -14.55 -11.98 18.63
CA ALA A 52 -15.44 -11.95 17.48
C ALA A 52 -15.80 -10.51 17.05
N ASN A 53 -16.11 -9.61 17.98
CA ASN A 53 -16.41 -8.20 17.69
C ASN A 53 -15.19 -7.44 17.13
N SER A 54 -13.98 -7.77 17.58
CA SER A 54 -12.74 -7.13 17.12
C SER A 54 -12.47 -7.33 15.62
N GLN A 55 -13.02 -8.39 15.02
CA GLN A 55 -12.92 -8.62 13.58
C GLN A 55 -13.84 -7.70 12.74
N PHE A 56 -14.72 -6.92 13.38
CA PHE A 56 -15.73 -6.11 12.70
C PHE A 56 -15.89 -4.69 13.29
N SER A 57 -14.80 -4.06 13.75
CA SER A 57 -14.87 -2.70 14.31
C SER A 57 -15.39 -1.66 13.31
N GLU A 58 -16.23 -0.74 13.79
CA GLU A 58 -16.84 0.32 12.99
C GLU A 58 -15.82 1.39 12.61
N ALA A 59 -15.43 1.39 11.34
CA ALA A 59 -15.08 2.62 10.62
C ALA A 59 -16.10 2.75 9.48
N THR A 60 -16.85 3.84 9.52
CA THR A 60 -17.80 4.28 8.51
C THR A 60 -17.12 4.30 7.14
N GLY A 61 -17.71 3.62 6.15
CA GLY A 61 -17.31 3.74 4.75
C GLY A 61 -16.32 2.67 4.28
N GLY A 62 -16.89 1.62 3.69
CA GLY A 62 -16.31 0.64 2.76
C GLY A 62 -14.80 0.40 2.79
N PHE A 63 -14.39 -0.77 3.31
CA PHE A 63 -13.10 -1.36 2.97
C PHE A 63 -13.20 -2.89 2.80
N PHE A 64 -12.94 -3.32 1.57
CA PHE A 64 -12.26 -4.58 1.29
C PHE A 64 -10.93 -4.56 2.05
N GLN A 65 -10.66 -5.53 2.93
CA GLN A 65 -9.27 -5.93 3.22
C GLN A 65 -9.22 -7.41 3.58
N GLU A 66 -8.54 -8.18 2.74
CA GLU A 66 -7.76 -9.34 3.18
C GLU A 66 -6.41 -8.83 3.71
N ILE A 67 -5.90 -9.47 4.76
CA ILE A 67 -4.68 -9.08 5.46
C ILE A 67 -3.45 -9.75 4.83
N ARG A 68 -2.55 -8.88 4.34
CA ARG A 68 -1.07 -8.89 4.25
C ARG A 68 -0.33 -10.13 3.74
N ASP A 69 0.31 -10.00 2.57
CA ASP A 69 1.64 -10.56 2.30
C ASP A 69 2.44 -9.75 1.25
N THR A 70 3.77 -9.82 1.36
CA THR A 70 4.90 -8.94 0.94
C THR A 70 4.85 -7.96 -0.26
N ARG A 71 5.17 -6.68 0.07
CA ARG A 71 5.58 -5.50 -0.73
C ARG A 71 6.21 -5.74 -2.12
N GLU A 72 5.78 -4.95 -3.11
CA GLU A 72 6.68 -4.50 -4.18
C GLU A 72 6.60 -2.96 -4.22
N LEU A 73 7.26 -2.34 -3.24
CA LEU A 73 7.53 -0.92 -3.34
C LEU A 73 8.38 -0.70 -4.60
N GLN A 74 8.01 0.28 -5.41
CA GLN A 74 8.69 0.56 -6.67
C GLN A 74 9.60 1.75 -6.50
N LEU A 75 10.83 1.65 -7.01
CA LEU A 75 11.75 2.78 -7.05
C LEU A 75 11.18 3.85 -8.00
N ILE A 76 10.79 4.99 -7.44
CA ILE A 76 10.24 6.12 -8.20
C ILE A 76 11.25 7.26 -8.37
N LEU A 77 12.30 7.28 -7.54
CA LEU A 77 13.36 8.28 -7.63
C LEU A 77 14.70 7.69 -7.11
N PRO A 78 15.67 7.39 -7.98
CA PRO A 78 16.98 6.93 -7.58
C PRO A 78 17.81 8.03 -6.93
N ILE A 79 18.62 7.64 -5.95
CA ILE A 79 19.74 8.46 -5.45
C ILE A 79 20.78 8.59 -6.56
N GLY A 80 21.37 9.78 -6.68
CA GLY A 80 22.41 10.03 -7.66
C GLY A 80 22.75 11.49 -7.84
N LYS A 81 23.81 11.72 -8.62
CA LYS A 81 24.21 13.05 -9.09
C LYS A 81 23.85 13.16 -10.57
N TYR A 82 23.13 14.21 -10.90
CA TYR A 82 22.53 14.40 -12.21
C TYR A 82 22.92 15.75 -12.79
N HIS A 83 22.94 15.82 -14.12
CA HIS A 83 23.23 17.03 -14.88
C HIS A 83 22.07 17.26 -15.84
N SER A 84 21.49 18.45 -15.80
CA SER A 84 20.41 18.87 -16.67
C SER A 84 20.78 20.16 -17.40
N PRO A 85 20.51 20.30 -18.71
CA PRO A 85 20.59 21.60 -19.36
C PRO A 85 19.57 22.61 -18.80
N PHE A 86 18.52 22.15 -18.11
CA PHE A 86 17.47 23.01 -17.54
C PHE A 86 17.69 23.34 -16.05
N TYR A 87 18.24 22.39 -15.29
CA TYR A 87 18.40 22.50 -13.83
C TYR A 87 19.85 22.64 -13.36
N GLY A 88 20.83 22.51 -14.26
CA GLY A 88 22.24 22.43 -13.90
C GLY A 88 22.58 21.09 -13.22
N GLU A 89 23.59 21.13 -12.37
CA GLU A 89 23.99 19.99 -11.54
C GLU A 89 23.10 19.91 -10.30
N PHE A 90 22.58 18.72 -10.01
CA PHE A 90 21.81 18.48 -8.80
C PHE A 90 22.05 17.07 -8.27
N GLU A 91 21.78 16.87 -6.98
CA GLU A 91 21.97 15.60 -6.29
C GLU A 91 20.67 15.21 -5.60
N ILE A 92 20.27 13.95 -5.78
CA ILE A 92 19.29 13.28 -4.94
C ILE A 92 20.07 12.45 -3.94
N SER A 93 20.17 12.93 -2.71
CA SER A 93 20.88 12.23 -1.63
C SER A 93 19.93 11.33 -0.84
N LYS A 94 20.49 10.48 0.02
CA LYS A 94 19.70 9.69 0.98
C LYS A 94 18.85 10.58 1.89
N GLU A 95 19.42 11.68 2.36
CA GLU A 95 18.75 12.68 3.20
C GLU A 95 17.56 13.31 2.46
N THR A 96 17.72 13.64 1.16
CA THR A 96 16.61 14.13 0.33
C THR A 96 15.45 13.13 0.29
N CYS A 97 15.73 11.84 0.09
CA CYS A 97 14.71 10.79 0.11
C CYS A 97 14.07 10.62 1.50
N GLU A 98 14.86 10.68 2.58
CA GLU A 98 14.37 10.60 3.95
C GLU A 98 13.44 11.76 4.29
N ASP A 99 13.78 12.99 3.89
CA ASP A 99 12.92 14.16 4.03
C ASP A 99 11.59 13.98 3.28
N MET A 100 11.61 13.47 2.05
CA MET A 100 10.38 13.20 1.28
C MET A 100 9.47 12.19 1.98
N ALA A 101 10.04 11.10 2.51
CA ALA A 101 9.28 10.10 3.25
C ALA A 101 8.69 10.69 4.55
N ALA A 102 9.47 11.48 5.30
CA ALA A 102 9.01 12.15 6.52
C ALA A 102 7.92 13.18 6.24
N ASN A 103 8.05 13.98 5.18
CA ASN A 103 7.06 14.96 4.76
C ASN A 103 5.74 14.30 4.32
N TRP A 104 5.82 13.16 3.64
CA TRP A 104 4.64 12.38 3.26
C TRP A 104 3.91 11.84 4.49
N GLU A 105 4.63 11.23 5.44
CA GLU A 105 4.08 10.71 6.70
C GLU A 105 3.45 11.83 7.54
N ALA A 106 4.10 13.00 7.58
CA ALA A 106 3.60 14.19 8.26
C ALA A 106 2.42 14.87 7.53
N LYS A 107 2.02 14.37 6.35
CA LYS A 107 0.96 14.91 5.51
C LYS A 107 1.12 16.42 5.26
N VAL A 108 2.31 16.86 4.84
CA VAL A 108 2.56 18.30 4.60
C VAL A 108 1.70 18.89 3.49
N LEU A 109 1.18 18.06 2.58
CA LEU A 109 0.21 18.43 1.55
C LEU A 109 -1.25 18.30 2.04
N GLY A 110 -1.48 18.08 3.33
CA GLY A 110 -2.77 17.77 3.93
C GLY A 110 -3.28 16.39 3.52
N GLU A 111 -4.60 16.27 3.33
CA GLU A 111 -5.22 15.02 2.85
C GLU A 111 -4.97 14.77 1.35
N ARG A 112 -4.39 15.74 0.63
CA ARG A 112 -3.91 15.53 -0.74
C ARG A 112 -2.64 14.68 -0.68
N SER A 113 -2.80 13.38 -0.84
CA SER A 113 -1.68 12.47 -1.02
C SER A 113 -1.10 12.61 -2.44
N PRO A 114 0.23 12.55 -2.61
CA PRO A 114 0.84 12.36 -3.92
C PRO A 114 0.25 11.15 -4.63
N TYR A 115 0.09 11.25 -5.95
CA TYR A 115 -0.53 10.24 -6.78
C TYR A 115 0.27 10.03 -8.05
N ILE A 116 -0.15 9.04 -8.84
CA ILE A 116 0.43 8.75 -10.14
C ILE A 116 -0.40 9.40 -11.23
N ASP A 117 0.19 10.32 -11.99
CA ASP A 117 -0.41 10.92 -13.20
C ASP A 117 0.34 10.45 -14.46
N THR A 118 0.10 11.11 -15.60
CA THR A 118 0.81 10.82 -16.86
C THR A 118 1.51 12.05 -17.38
N ASP A 119 2.78 11.90 -17.77
CA ASP A 119 3.57 12.95 -18.44
C ASP A 119 3.56 14.34 -17.75
N HIS A 120 3.47 14.37 -16.40
CA HIS A 120 3.42 15.60 -15.58
C HIS A 120 2.22 16.50 -15.91
N ASP A 121 1.09 15.92 -16.32
CA ASP A 121 -0.11 16.68 -16.67
C ASP A 121 -0.95 17.14 -15.46
N GLY A 122 -0.70 16.58 -14.26
CA GLY A 122 -1.48 16.85 -13.06
C GLY A 122 -2.94 16.39 -13.18
N GLY A 123 -3.21 15.47 -14.11
CA GLY A 123 -4.54 15.02 -14.50
C GLY A 123 -5.08 13.90 -13.62
N ALA A 124 -5.72 12.93 -14.26
CA ALA A 124 -6.37 11.81 -13.58
C ALA A 124 -5.35 10.91 -12.87
N ALA A 125 -5.76 10.33 -11.73
CA ALA A 125 -4.92 9.40 -10.98
C ALA A 125 -4.89 8.02 -11.62
N MET A 126 -3.73 7.63 -12.16
CA MET A 126 -3.39 6.27 -12.60
C MET A 126 -3.09 5.35 -11.41
N GLY A 127 -2.76 5.93 -10.26
CA GLY A 127 -2.52 5.18 -9.02
C GLY A 127 -2.44 6.12 -7.83
N TRP A 128 -2.64 5.58 -6.64
CA TRP A 128 -2.51 6.32 -5.39
C TRP A 128 -1.32 5.82 -4.60
N ILE A 129 -0.42 6.71 -4.18
CA ILE A 129 0.69 6.34 -3.30
C ILE A 129 0.11 6.09 -1.90
N LYS A 130 0.29 4.87 -1.40
CA LYS A 130 -0.18 4.42 -0.07
C LYS A 130 0.96 4.21 0.92
N GLU A 131 2.19 4.19 0.44
CA GLU A 131 3.39 4.00 1.24
C GLU A 131 4.55 4.70 0.54
N LEU A 132 5.39 5.39 1.30
CA LEU A 132 6.58 6.06 0.78
C LEU A 132 7.76 5.79 1.71
N GLN A 133 8.87 5.29 1.16
CA GLN A 133 10.04 4.90 1.96
C GLN A 133 11.34 5.31 1.28
N ALA A 134 12.24 5.90 2.06
CA ALA A 134 13.64 6.00 1.68
C ALA A 134 14.34 4.65 1.92
N GLN A 135 15.02 4.14 0.89
CA GLN A 135 15.84 2.93 0.97
C GLN A 135 17.23 3.21 0.37
N GLU A 136 18.11 2.21 0.37
CA GLU A 136 19.51 2.35 -0.06
C GLU A 136 19.66 2.92 -1.48
N ALA A 137 18.80 2.51 -2.42
CA ALA A 137 18.86 2.96 -3.81
C ALA A 137 18.08 4.25 -4.11
N GLY A 138 17.22 4.72 -3.20
CA GLY A 138 16.41 5.92 -3.41
C GLY A 138 15.04 5.89 -2.74
N LEU A 139 14.08 6.62 -3.31
CA LEU A 139 12.71 6.71 -2.83
C LEU A 139 11.82 5.66 -3.49
N TYR A 140 11.14 4.90 -2.66
CA TYR A 140 10.29 3.79 -3.05
C TYR A 140 8.83 4.07 -2.68
N ALA A 141 7.89 3.74 -3.58
CA ALA A 141 6.47 3.95 -3.39
C ALA A 141 5.67 2.65 -3.47
N GLY A 142 4.74 2.46 -2.53
CA GLY A 142 3.69 1.46 -2.61
C GLY A 142 2.47 2.06 -3.29
N ILE A 143 2.05 1.46 -4.40
CA ILE A 143 1.04 2.06 -5.29
C ILE A 143 -0.22 1.18 -5.31
N GLU A 144 -1.34 1.80 -5.00
CA GLU A 144 -2.66 1.26 -5.32
C GLU A 144 -3.06 1.74 -6.72
N TRP A 145 -2.86 0.88 -7.71
CA TRP A 145 -3.18 1.18 -9.10
C TRP A 145 -4.68 1.32 -9.32
N THR A 146 -5.09 2.35 -10.07
CA THR A 146 -6.45 2.45 -10.61
C THR A 146 -6.55 1.62 -11.89
N GLU A 147 -7.77 1.27 -12.30
CA GLU A 147 -8.00 0.53 -13.55
C GLU A 147 -7.31 1.15 -14.78
N PRO A 148 -7.43 2.47 -15.05
CA PRO A 148 -6.73 3.06 -16.20
C PRO A 148 -5.20 2.98 -16.06
N GLY A 149 -4.63 3.14 -14.86
CA GLY A 149 -3.19 2.99 -14.67
C GLY A 149 -2.71 1.55 -14.92
N ARG A 150 -3.50 0.56 -14.50
CA ARG A 150 -3.23 -0.85 -14.83
C ARG A 150 -3.23 -1.08 -16.34
N GLU A 151 -4.24 -0.57 -17.03
CA GLU A 151 -4.37 -0.69 -18.48
C GLU A 151 -3.17 -0.08 -19.22
N LEU A 152 -2.68 1.08 -18.77
CA LEU A 152 -1.49 1.72 -19.35
C LEU A 152 -0.24 0.84 -19.26
N LEU A 153 -0.03 0.16 -18.14
CA LEU A 153 1.12 -0.72 -17.92
C LEU A 153 0.94 -2.08 -18.61
N GLU A 154 -0.23 -2.71 -18.50
CA GLU A 154 -0.54 -4.01 -19.14
C GLU A 154 -0.42 -3.94 -20.66
N LYS A 155 -0.83 -2.80 -21.26
CA LYS A 155 -0.69 -2.56 -22.71
C LYS A 155 0.67 -1.99 -23.10
N GLY A 156 1.57 -1.75 -22.15
CA GLY A 156 2.90 -1.18 -22.39
C GLY A 156 2.87 0.22 -23.01
N LEU A 157 1.82 1.00 -22.74
CA LEU A 157 1.68 2.38 -23.21
C LEU A 157 2.60 3.33 -22.44
N TYR A 158 2.91 2.98 -21.19
CA TYR A 158 3.88 3.66 -20.34
C TYR A 158 4.80 2.64 -19.69
N LYS A 159 6.03 3.06 -19.39
CA LYS A 159 7.07 2.16 -18.90
C LYS A 159 7.82 2.61 -17.67
N TYR A 160 7.96 3.90 -17.41
CA TYR A 160 8.87 4.40 -16.37
C TYR A 160 8.16 5.41 -15.47
N PHE A 161 8.77 5.67 -14.31
CA PHE A 161 8.39 6.80 -13.47
C PHE A 161 9.29 8.03 -13.70
N SER A 162 8.75 9.20 -13.41
CA SER A 162 9.51 10.43 -13.18
C SER A 162 8.91 11.15 -11.98
N ALA A 163 9.66 11.29 -10.88
CA ALA A 163 9.16 11.96 -9.69
C ALA A 163 9.11 13.49 -9.87
N GLU A 164 8.03 14.11 -9.44
CA GLU A 164 7.90 15.57 -9.30
C GLU A 164 8.22 15.96 -7.87
N ILE A 165 9.33 16.69 -7.70
CA ILE A 165 9.85 17.12 -6.40
C ILE A 165 9.86 18.64 -6.36
N GLY A 166 9.41 19.22 -5.25
CA GLY A 166 9.44 20.66 -5.07
C GLY A 166 9.42 21.11 -3.62
N ASP A 167 9.41 22.43 -3.46
CA ASP A 167 9.14 23.06 -2.18
C ASP A 167 7.62 23.23 -2.03
N HIS A 168 7.12 22.99 -0.81
CA HIS A 168 5.76 23.31 -0.42
C HIS A 168 5.75 24.49 0.54
N MET A 169 4.74 25.36 0.43
CA MET A 169 4.48 26.38 1.43
C MET A 169 3.14 26.09 2.09
N ASP A 170 3.16 25.84 3.40
CA ASP A 170 1.95 25.65 4.18
C ASP A 170 1.10 26.92 4.12
N ILE A 171 -0.14 26.79 3.66
CA ILE A 171 -1.01 27.94 3.35
C ILE A 171 -1.54 28.65 4.61
N HIS A 172 -1.46 28.01 5.78
CA HIS A 172 -1.97 28.57 7.03
C HIS A 172 -0.88 29.28 7.84
N THR A 173 0.34 28.75 7.79
CA THR A 173 1.49 29.20 8.59
C THR A 173 2.54 29.95 7.76
N GLY A 174 2.55 29.79 6.43
CA GLY A 174 3.58 30.32 5.55
C GLY A 174 4.93 29.59 5.66
N LEU A 175 4.99 28.48 6.37
CA LEU A 175 6.21 27.69 6.52
C LEU A 175 6.61 27.08 5.16
N LYS A 176 7.85 27.31 4.74
CA LYS A 176 8.43 26.67 3.56
C LYS A 176 9.04 25.33 3.96
N ILE A 177 8.60 24.27 3.30
CA ILE A 177 9.00 22.89 3.49
C ILE A 177 9.66 22.43 2.19
N LYS A 178 10.90 21.97 2.28
CA LYS A 178 11.66 21.47 1.12
C LYS A 178 11.45 19.98 0.94
N ASN A 179 11.92 19.45 -0.20
CA ASN A 179 11.97 18.01 -0.46
C ASN A 179 10.59 17.36 -0.30
N VAL A 180 9.59 17.92 -0.99
CA VAL A 180 8.24 17.38 -0.99
C VAL A 180 8.00 16.66 -2.31
N LEU A 181 7.60 15.39 -2.22
CA LEU A 181 7.07 14.67 -3.37
C LEU A 181 5.68 15.22 -3.69
N ILE A 182 5.51 15.80 -4.88
CA ILE A 182 4.24 16.36 -5.34
C ILE A 182 3.41 15.28 -6.04
N ALA A 183 4.06 14.55 -6.96
CA ALA A 183 3.50 13.43 -7.71
C ALA A 183 4.64 12.51 -8.19
N ALA A 184 4.29 11.32 -8.69
CA ALA A 184 5.20 10.51 -9.49
C ALA A 184 4.52 10.15 -10.80
N THR A 185 5.15 10.41 -11.93
CA THR A 185 4.44 10.42 -13.22
C THR A 185 4.78 9.18 -14.03
N LEU A 186 3.79 8.54 -14.65
CA LEU A 186 4.06 7.54 -15.68
C LEU A 186 4.53 8.26 -16.94
N THR A 187 5.69 7.87 -17.46
CA THR A 187 6.25 8.43 -18.68
C THR A 187 7.07 7.40 -19.47
N ASN A 188 7.30 7.67 -20.75
CA ASN A 188 8.25 6.93 -21.60
C ASN A 188 9.59 7.65 -21.76
N ARG A 189 9.72 8.87 -21.23
CA ARG A 189 10.92 9.71 -21.32
C ARG A 189 11.31 10.20 -19.93
N PRO A 190 11.69 9.30 -19.00
CA PRO A 190 12.11 9.72 -17.67
C PRO A 190 13.36 10.60 -17.79
N PHE A 191 13.50 11.56 -16.87
CA PHE A 191 14.72 12.37 -16.82
C PHE A 191 15.94 11.48 -16.49
N MET A 192 15.79 10.57 -15.53
CA MET A 192 16.81 9.57 -15.19
C MET A 192 16.72 8.39 -16.16
N ASN A 193 17.74 8.19 -16.98
CA ASN A 193 17.81 7.08 -17.94
C ASN A 193 18.07 5.70 -17.30
N THR A 194 18.36 5.66 -16.00
CA THR A 194 18.57 4.43 -15.22
C THR A 194 17.29 3.96 -14.52
N MET A 195 16.13 4.55 -14.83
CA MET A 195 14.88 4.16 -14.19
C MET A 195 14.50 2.71 -14.52
N PRO A 196 14.18 1.89 -13.51
CA PRO A 196 13.57 0.59 -13.75
C PRO A 196 12.17 0.75 -14.35
N GLU A 197 11.69 -0.28 -15.04
CA GLU A 197 10.32 -0.29 -15.55
C GLU A 197 9.31 -0.30 -14.38
N ALA A 198 8.29 0.55 -14.48
CA ALA A 198 7.10 0.50 -13.67
C ALA A 198 6.39 -0.83 -13.93
N HIS A 199 5.94 -1.48 -12.87
CA HIS A 199 5.32 -2.79 -12.97
C HIS A 199 4.05 -2.85 -12.14
N LEU A 200 3.16 -3.74 -12.55
CA LEU A 200 2.08 -4.15 -11.68
C LEU A 200 2.63 -5.17 -10.71
N SER A 201 2.63 -4.83 -9.44
CA SER A 201 2.82 -5.81 -8.38
C SER A 201 1.59 -6.72 -8.41
N ASP A 202 1.74 -7.91 -8.98
CA ASP A 202 0.63 -8.80 -9.26
C ASP A 202 0.00 -9.33 -7.98
N ARG A 203 -1.29 -9.03 -7.78
CA ARG A 203 -2.14 -9.78 -6.87
C ARG A 203 -2.65 -11.10 -7.47
N ASN A 204 -2.37 -11.41 -8.74
CA ASN A 204 -3.02 -12.52 -9.45
C ASN A 204 -2.18 -13.29 -10.49
N THR A 205 -0.88 -13.04 -10.59
CA THR A 205 0.00 -13.86 -11.44
C THR A 205 0.53 -15.02 -10.60
N PRO A 206 0.19 -16.29 -10.92
CA PRO A 206 0.81 -17.42 -10.23
C PRO A 206 2.32 -17.37 -10.46
N PRO A 207 3.14 -17.69 -9.44
CA PRO A 207 4.59 -17.58 -9.54
C PRO A 207 5.08 -18.33 -10.77
N HIS A 208 5.80 -17.61 -11.64
CA HIS A 208 6.43 -18.19 -12.81
C HIS A 208 7.43 -19.26 -12.31
N ARG A 209 7.06 -20.54 -12.45
CA ARG A 209 7.98 -21.65 -12.19
C ARG A 209 9.10 -21.56 -13.20
N GLU A 210 10.28 -21.12 -12.76
CA GLU A 210 11.51 -21.41 -13.50
C GLU A 210 11.56 -22.92 -13.75
N ARG A 211 11.68 -23.29 -15.03
CA ARG A 211 11.93 -24.67 -15.41
C ARG A 211 13.32 -25.05 -14.94
N VAL A 212 13.41 -25.70 -13.77
CA VAL A 212 14.62 -26.42 -13.36
C VAL A 212 14.92 -27.45 -14.45
N LYS A 213 15.94 -27.20 -15.26
CA LYS A 213 16.52 -28.22 -16.14
C LYS A 213 17.19 -29.24 -15.24
N ILE A 214 16.52 -30.37 -15.00
CA ILE A 214 17.16 -31.55 -14.41
C ILE A 214 18.18 -32.06 -15.44
N VAL A 215 19.46 -31.79 -15.20
CA VAL A 215 20.55 -32.45 -15.92
C VAL A 215 20.71 -33.82 -15.29
N ILE A 216 20.17 -34.84 -15.94
CA ILE A 216 20.45 -36.24 -15.60
C ILE A 216 21.86 -36.55 -16.11
N VAL A 217 22.84 -36.59 -15.21
CA VAL A 217 24.15 -37.16 -15.51
C VAL A 217 23.97 -38.69 -15.46
N LYS A 218 24.04 -39.35 -16.61
CA LYS A 218 24.19 -40.80 -16.68
C LYS A 218 25.66 -41.13 -16.39
N GLY A 219 25.88 -41.96 -15.38
CA GLY A 219 27.13 -42.72 -15.23
C GLY A 219 27.20 -43.88 -16.22
#